data_AF-A0A965V6K9-F1
#
_entry.id   AF-A0A965V6K9-F1
#
_cell.length_a   1.000
_cell.length_b   1.000
_cell.length_c   1.000
_cell.angle_alpha   90.00
_cell.angle_beta   90.00
_cell.angle_gamma   90.00
#
_symmetry.space_group_name_H-M   'P 1'
#
loop_
_entity.id
_entity.type
_entity.pdbx_description
1 polymer ?
#
loop_
_entity_poly.entity_id
_entity_poly.type
_entity_poly.pdbx_seq_one_letter_code
_entity_poly.pdbx_strand_id
1 'polypeptide(L)'
;MRYIHCTVFGNSFLRQKNAFNRYVGLIQMRSAGKQLSLYSRNYAIFPMFYGVNREETPQWSVDLMNAFEIIAENKIREAIENGEFDNLSLKGQPLDLDDGQFVPLHLRLSQRILKNAGFIPPVLQLKKEIAQLSERLSEATDESVRESIKRRLFEKILRHDVLMDQQKSA
;
A
#
# COMPACT_ATOMS: atom_id res chain seq x y z
N MET A 1 5.06 35.21 -17.59
CA MET A 1 4.74 34.17 -16.58
C MET A 1 5.21 34.66 -15.22
N ARG A 2 4.44 34.41 -14.15
CA ARG A 2 4.82 34.78 -12.77
C ARG A 2 5.05 33.52 -11.94
N TYR A 3 6.08 33.54 -11.09
CA TYR A 3 6.41 32.45 -10.19
C TYR A 3 6.28 32.91 -8.73
N ILE A 4 5.64 32.09 -7.89
CA ILE A 4 5.52 32.35 -6.45
C ILE A 4 6.22 31.21 -5.71
N HIS A 5 7.15 31.54 -4.82
CA HIS A 5 7.85 30.55 -4.00
C HIS A 5 6.94 30.03 -2.89
N CYS A 6 6.87 28.71 -2.72
CA CYS A 6 6.14 28.05 -1.64
C CYS A 6 6.92 26.83 -1.14
N THR A 7 6.78 26.49 0.13
CA THR A 7 7.46 25.34 0.74
C THR A 7 6.39 24.34 1.20
N VAL A 8 6.49 23.09 0.77
CA VAL A 8 5.52 22.03 1.10
C VAL A 8 6.28 20.80 1.60
N PHE A 9 5.98 20.33 2.82
CA PHE A 9 6.68 19.22 3.48
C PHE A 9 8.22 19.34 3.44
N GLY A 10 8.75 20.55 3.69
CA GLY A 10 10.20 20.80 3.69
C GLY A 10 10.86 20.89 2.31
N ASN A 11 10.12 20.70 1.22
CA ASN A 11 10.59 20.89 -0.15
C ASN A 11 10.21 22.28 -0.67
N SER A 12 11.14 22.97 -1.33
CA SER A 12 10.88 24.25 -1.99
C SER A 12 10.26 24.03 -3.37
N PHE A 13 9.18 24.75 -3.68
CA PHE A 13 8.50 24.71 -4.97
C PHE A 13 8.21 26.13 -5.50
N LEU A 14 8.17 26.28 -6.83
CA LEU A 14 7.64 27.47 -7.49
C LEU A 14 6.26 27.13 -8.07
N ARG A 15 5.25 27.93 -7.72
CA ARG A 15 3.94 27.91 -8.42
C ARG A 15 4.06 28.69 -9.71
N GLN A 16 3.77 28.06 -10.84
CA GLN A 16 3.69 28.71 -12.14
C GLN A 16 2.28 29.27 -12.35
N LYS A 17 2.18 30.58 -12.58
CA LYS A 17 0.94 31.25 -12.99
C LYS A 17 1.04 31.72 -14.43
N ASN A 18 -0.05 31.57 -15.20
CA ASN A 18 -0.17 32.10 -16.56
C ASN A 18 -0.34 33.62 -16.55
N ALA A 19 -0.45 34.24 -17.74
CA ALA A 19 -0.65 35.68 -17.90
C ALA A 19 -1.93 36.22 -17.20
N PHE A 20 -2.93 35.35 -17.00
CA PHE A 20 -4.19 35.66 -16.30
C PHE A 20 -4.12 35.36 -14.79
N ASN A 21 -2.93 35.17 -14.23
CA ASN A 21 -2.70 34.85 -12.82
C ASN A 21 -3.35 33.53 -12.35
N ARG A 22 -3.72 32.63 -13.28
CA ARG A 22 -4.23 31.29 -12.97
C ARG A 22 -3.09 30.29 -12.81
N TYR A 23 -3.24 29.37 -11.87
CA TYR A 23 -2.27 28.32 -11.60
C TYR A 23 -2.18 27.33 -12.77
N VAL A 24 -0.96 27.00 -13.18
CA VAL A 24 -0.66 26.09 -14.31
C VAL A 24 0.13 24.87 -13.87
N GLY A 25 0.93 24.98 -12.80
CA GLY A 25 1.75 23.86 -12.32
C GLY A 25 2.68 24.23 -11.17
N LEU A 26 3.33 23.21 -10.62
CA LEU A 26 4.35 23.29 -9.57
C LEU A 26 5.71 22.89 -10.15
N ILE A 27 6.76 23.60 -9.75
CA ILE A 27 8.15 23.29 -10.10
C ILE A 27 8.89 23.04 -8.79
N GLN A 28 9.35 21.81 -8.57
CA GLN A 28 10.17 21.49 -7.39
C GLN A 28 11.58 22.06 -7.57
N MET A 29 12.06 22.79 -6.56
CA MET A 29 13.45 23.21 -6.48
C MET A 29 14.21 22.22 -5.62
N ARG A 30 15.21 21.55 -6.21
CA ARG A 30 16.12 20.68 -5.48
C ARG A 30 17.24 21.54 -4.89
N SER A 31 17.42 21.53 -3.57
CA SER A 31 18.59 22.13 -2.93
C SER A 31 19.80 21.22 -3.17
N ALA A 32 20.65 21.63 -4.12
CA ALA A 32 22.06 21.28 -4.31
C ALA A 32 22.40 21.18 -5.81
N GLY A 33 22.86 22.30 -6.38
CA GLY A 33 23.98 22.29 -7.32
C GLY A 33 23.77 21.88 -8.79
N LYS A 34 22.67 21.26 -9.23
CA LYS A 34 22.45 21.05 -10.68
C LYS A 34 21.00 20.67 -11.01
N GLN A 35 20.45 21.43 -11.96
CA GLN A 35 19.25 21.16 -12.77
C GLN A 35 17.88 21.41 -12.10
N LEU A 36 17.24 22.52 -12.49
CA LEU A 36 15.79 22.72 -12.36
C LEU A 36 15.10 21.71 -13.27
N SER A 37 14.68 20.56 -12.73
CA SER A 37 13.83 19.63 -13.47
C SER A 37 12.44 20.24 -13.61
N LEU A 38 12.16 20.79 -14.80
CA LEU A 38 10.85 21.29 -15.18
C LEU A 38 9.91 20.07 -15.30
N TYR A 39 9.20 19.73 -14.23
CA TYR A 39 8.12 18.75 -14.31
C TYR A 39 6.88 19.37 -14.98
N SER A 40 6.98 19.68 -16.28
CA SER A 40 5.92 20.33 -17.07
C SER A 40 4.69 19.44 -17.33
N ARG A 41 4.67 18.22 -16.79
CA ARG A 41 3.57 17.25 -16.96
C ARG A 41 3.15 16.53 -15.68
N ASN A 42 3.55 17.02 -14.52
CA ASN A 42 2.93 16.55 -13.28
C ASN A 42 1.64 17.35 -13.09
N TYR A 43 0.54 16.83 -13.64
CA TYR A 43 -0.78 17.19 -13.16
C TYR A 43 -0.75 16.89 -11.66
N ALA A 44 -0.65 17.92 -10.82
CA ALA A 44 -0.88 17.75 -9.40
C ALA A 44 -2.35 17.33 -9.28
N ILE A 45 -2.61 16.03 -9.23
CA ILE A 45 -3.96 15.45 -9.21
C ILE A 45 -4.73 15.99 -7.99
N PHE A 46 -3.99 16.44 -6.97
CA PHE A 46 -4.54 16.99 -5.73
C PHE A 46 -3.87 18.31 -5.33
N PRO A 47 -4.24 19.45 -5.94
CA PRO A 47 -3.71 20.77 -5.61
C PRO A 47 -4.02 21.20 -4.17
N MET A 48 -5.08 20.65 -3.56
CA MET A 48 -5.52 20.95 -2.19
C MET A 48 -4.44 20.66 -1.13
N PHE A 49 -3.61 19.63 -1.32
CA PHE A 49 -2.52 19.31 -0.39
C PHE A 49 -1.34 20.29 -0.45
N TYR A 50 -1.26 21.12 -1.48
CA TYR A 50 -0.19 22.11 -1.67
C TYR A 50 -0.57 23.51 -1.18
N GLY A 51 -1.64 23.64 -0.37
CA GLY A 51 -2.13 24.92 0.14
C GLY A 51 -2.73 25.81 -0.96
N VAL A 52 -3.30 25.21 -2.01
CA VAL A 52 -4.06 25.94 -3.03
C VAL A 52 -5.47 26.16 -2.47
N ASN A 53 -5.92 27.41 -2.40
CA ASN A 53 -7.28 27.75 -1.95
C ASN A 53 -8.31 27.08 -2.86
N ARG A 54 -9.47 26.69 -2.31
CA ARG A 54 -10.59 26.10 -3.08
C ARG A 54 -11.01 26.92 -4.30
N GLU A 55 -10.82 28.23 -4.27
CA GLU A 55 -11.13 29.14 -5.39
C GLU A 55 -10.10 29.05 -6.54
N GLU A 56 -8.88 28.60 -6.25
CA GLU A 56 -7.80 28.43 -7.23
C GLU A 56 -7.68 26.97 -7.73
N THR A 57 -8.48 26.02 -7.20
CA THR A 57 -8.44 24.63 -7.64
C THR A 57 -9.03 24.50 -9.05
N PRO A 58 -8.32 23.90 -10.01
CA PRO A 58 -8.84 23.68 -11.35
C PRO A 58 -10.09 22.78 -11.33
N GLN A 59 -11.11 23.16 -12.10
CA GLN A 59 -12.39 22.45 -12.14
C GLN A 59 -12.22 20.94 -12.44
N TRP A 60 -11.34 20.58 -13.37
CA TRP A 60 -11.08 19.17 -13.72
C TRP A 60 -10.60 18.32 -12.53
N SER A 61 -9.92 18.90 -11.54
CA SER A 61 -9.45 18.20 -10.34
C SER A 61 -10.61 17.91 -9.39
N VAL A 62 -11.53 18.86 -9.26
CA VAL A 62 -12.79 18.70 -8.51
C VAL A 62 -13.67 17.66 -9.19
N ASP A 63 -13.81 17.75 -10.52
CA ASP A 63 -14.60 16.78 -11.31
C ASP A 63 -14.04 15.36 -11.18
N LEU A 64 -12.71 15.21 -11.16
CA LEU A 64 -12.05 13.92 -10.95
C LEU A 64 -12.29 13.36 -9.54
N MET A 65 -12.21 14.20 -8.49
CA MET A 65 -12.57 13.79 -7.13
C MET A 65 -14.02 13.31 -7.05
N ASN A 66 -14.94 14.10 -7.60
CA ASN A 66 -16.37 13.76 -7.63
C ASN A 66 -16.63 12.46 -8.38
N ALA A 67 -15.89 12.19 -9.47
CA ALA A 67 -16.01 10.94 -10.21
C ALA A 67 -15.63 9.72 -9.35
N PHE A 68 -14.56 9.80 -8.55
CA PHE A 68 -14.20 8.73 -7.63
C PHE A 68 -15.25 8.53 -6.53
N GLU A 69 -15.80 9.62 -5.98
CA GLU A 69 -16.88 9.55 -5.00
C GLU A 69 -18.12 8.85 -5.57
N ILE A 70 -18.53 9.21 -6.80
CA ILE A 70 -19.68 8.59 -7.47
C ILE A 70 -19.43 7.10 -7.71
N ILE A 71 -18.24 6.72 -8.17
CA ILE A 71 -17.89 5.31 -8.40
C ILE A 71 -17.92 4.52 -7.09
N ALA A 72 -17.33 5.07 -6.03
CA ALA A 72 -17.30 4.43 -4.73
C ALA A 72 -18.72 4.27 -4.16
N GLU A 73 -19.52 5.32 -4.20
CA GLU A 73 -20.92 5.33 -3.73
C GLU A 73 -21.77 4.31 -4.49
N ASN A 74 -21.63 4.24 -5.82
CA ASN A 74 -22.34 3.25 -6.62
C ASN A 74 -21.92 1.82 -6.29
N LYS A 75 -20.62 1.57 -6.06
CA LYS A 75 -20.11 0.24 -5.65
C LYS A 75 -20.63 -0.17 -4.28
N ILE A 76 -20.68 0.77 -3.33
CA ILE A 76 -21.26 0.52 -2.00
C ILE A 76 -22.75 0.18 -2.12
N ARG A 77 -23.50 0.95 -2.92
CA ARG A 77 -24.94 0.71 -3.13
C ARG A 77 -25.20 -0.65 -3.78
N GLU A 78 -24.46 -1.00 -4.83
CA GLU A 78 -24.51 -2.30 -5.50
C GLU A 78 -24.28 -3.45 -4.50
N ALA A 79 -23.26 -3.33 -3.64
CA ALA A 79 -22.98 -4.32 -2.60
C ALA A 79 -24.08 -4.40 -1.53
N ILE A 80 -24.73 -3.28 -1.19
CA ILE A 80 -25.91 -3.26 -0.30
C ILE A 80 -27.10 -3.97 -0.94
N GLU A 81 -27.42 -3.65 -2.20
CA GLU A 81 -28.53 -4.26 -2.95
C GLU A 81 -28.33 -5.77 -3.15
N ASN A 82 -27.10 -6.20 -3.36
CA ASN A 82 -26.72 -7.61 -3.44
C ASN A 82 -26.74 -8.34 -2.07
N GLY A 83 -26.98 -7.62 -0.98
CA GLY A 83 -26.95 -8.18 0.38
C GLY A 83 -25.56 -8.63 0.83
N GLU A 84 -24.47 -8.14 0.23
CA GLU A 84 -23.11 -8.52 0.59
C GLU A 84 -22.75 -8.14 2.04
N PHE A 85 -23.46 -7.16 2.60
CA PHE A 85 -23.34 -6.75 4.01
C PHE A 85 -24.27 -7.52 4.97
N ASP A 86 -25.17 -8.36 4.46
CA ASP A 86 -26.17 -9.03 5.30
C ASP A 86 -25.61 -10.19 6.11
N ASN A 87 -24.62 -10.90 5.55
CA ASN A 87 -24.04 -12.12 6.12
C ASN A 87 -22.52 -11.98 6.34
N LEU A 88 -22.07 -10.82 6.83
CA LEU A 88 -20.67 -10.64 7.21
C LEU A 88 -20.32 -11.64 8.33
N SER A 89 -19.18 -12.31 8.20
CA SER A 89 -18.73 -13.36 9.14
C SER A 89 -18.64 -12.92 10.60
N LEU A 90 -18.46 -11.61 10.84
CA LEU A 90 -18.33 -11.00 12.16
C LEU A 90 -19.54 -10.12 12.53
N LYS A 91 -20.65 -10.18 11.78
CA LYS A 91 -21.84 -9.36 12.06
C LYS A 91 -22.39 -9.68 13.45
N GLY A 92 -22.50 -8.65 14.30
CA GLY A 92 -23.01 -8.77 15.66
C GLY A 92 -22.03 -9.37 16.69
N GLN A 93 -20.80 -9.71 16.28
CA GLN A 93 -19.76 -10.16 17.22
C GLN A 93 -19.05 -8.95 17.83
N PRO A 94 -18.59 -9.04 19.09
CA PRO A 94 -17.77 -7.99 19.70
C PRO A 94 -16.49 -7.80 18.88
N LEU A 95 -16.11 -6.54 18.68
CA LEU A 95 -14.87 -6.22 17.97
C LEU A 95 -13.68 -6.72 18.79
N ASP A 96 -12.80 -7.50 18.16
CA ASP A 96 -11.53 -7.90 18.75
C ASP A 96 -10.58 -6.70 18.80
N LEU A 97 -10.49 -6.09 19.97
CA LEU A 97 -9.59 -4.95 20.22
C LEU A 97 -8.12 -5.39 20.39
N ASP A 98 -7.89 -6.70 20.55
CA ASP A 98 -6.57 -7.27 20.80
C ASP A 98 -5.84 -7.63 19.49
N ASP A 99 -6.55 -7.59 18.36
CA ASP A 99 -6.03 -7.92 17.03
C ASP A 99 -4.92 -6.94 16.60
N GLY A 100 -3.67 -7.35 16.83
CA GLY A 100 -2.46 -6.58 16.54
C GLY A 100 -1.79 -5.93 17.75
N GLN A 101 -2.09 -6.32 19.01
CA GLN A 101 -1.38 -5.78 20.18
C GLN A 101 0.15 -5.93 20.08
N PHE A 102 0.61 -7.09 19.60
CA PHE A 102 2.04 -7.38 19.38
C PHE A 102 2.63 -6.72 18.12
N VAL A 103 1.81 -6.01 17.36
CA VAL A 103 2.21 -5.29 16.15
C VAL A 103 2.43 -3.82 16.51
N PRO A 104 3.57 -3.22 16.12
CA PRO A 104 3.79 -1.79 16.28
C PRO A 104 2.66 -0.96 15.65
N LEU A 105 2.24 0.12 16.32
CA LEU A 105 1.08 0.92 15.92
C LEU A 105 1.08 1.32 14.43
N HIS A 106 2.24 1.72 13.92
CA HIS A 106 2.42 2.16 12.53
C HIS A 106 2.26 1.03 11.48
N LEU A 107 2.31 -0.24 11.88
CA LEU A 107 2.14 -1.40 11.01
C LEU A 107 0.76 -2.07 11.15
N ARG A 108 -0.03 -1.72 12.16
CA ARG A 108 -1.34 -2.38 12.42
C ARG A 108 -2.31 -2.23 11.25
N LEU A 109 -2.41 -1.03 10.68
CA LEU A 109 -3.34 -0.75 9.58
C LEU A 109 -2.96 -1.54 8.32
N SER A 110 -1.69 -1.52 7.93
CA SER A 110 -1.21 -2.24 6.75
C SER A 110 -1.36 -3.76 6.92
N GLN A 111 -1.04 -4.30 8.10
CA GLN A 111 -1.25 -5.72 8.38
C GLN A 111 -2.73 -6.12 8.37
N ARG A 112 -3.63 -5.28 8.89
CA ARG A 112 -5.07 -5.54 8.85
C ARG A 112 -5.62 -5.55 7.42
N ILE A 113 -5.19 -4.60 6.58
CA ILE A 113 -5.56 -4.57 5.16
C ILE A 113 -5.08 -5.84 4.45
N LEU A 114 -3.83 -6.24 4.69
CA LEU A 114 -3.24 -7.45 4.08
C LEU A 114 -3.96 -8.73 4.57
N LYS A 115 -4.23 -8.85 5.87
CA LYS A 115 -4.97 -9.97 6.46
C LYS A 115 -6.38 -10.09 5.85
N ASN A 116 -7.09 -8.96 5.72
CA ASN A 116 -8.43 -8.93 5.13
C ASN A 116 -8.43 -9.30 3.64
N ALA A 117 -7.37 -8.97 2.90
CA ALA A 117 -7.19 -9.37 1.51
C ALA A 117 -6.78 -10.85 1.33
N GLY A 118 -6.65 -11.62 2.42
CA GLY A 118 -6.18 -13.00 2.39
C GLY A 118 -4.68 -13.13 2.11
N PHE A 119 -3.91 -12.05 2.27
CA PHE A 119 -2.47 -12.08 2.06
C PHE A 119 -1.78 -12.85 3.20
N ILE A 120 -1.17 -13.98 2.86
CA ILE A 120 -0.38 -14.79 3.78
C ILE A 120 1.09 -14.39 3.63
N PRO A 121 1.75 -13.90 4.70
CA PRO A 121 3.18 -13.62 4.68
C PRO A 121 4.01 -14.80 4.14
N PRO A 122 5.03 -14.56 3.30
CA PRO A 122 5.86 -15.62 2.71
C PRO A 122 6.49 -16.55 3.75
N VAL A 123 6.85 -16.00 4.92
CA VAL A 123 7.41 -16.76 6.05
C VAL A 123 6.41 -17.80 6.57
N LEU A 124 5.12 -17.43 6.71
CA LEU A 124 4.09 -18.34 7.17
C LEU A 124 3.78 -19.42 6.14
N GLN A 125 3.84 -19.06 4.84
CA GLN A 125 3.71 -20.02 3.75
C GLN A 125 4.85 -21.05 3.76
N LEU A 126 6.09 -20.62 3.94
CA LEU A 126 7.25 -21.51 4.07
C LEU A 126 7.14 -22.44 5.28
N LYS A 127 6.67 -21.94 6.44
CA LYS A 127 6.43 -22.79 7.62
C LYS A 127 5.42 -23.89 7.34
N LYS A 128 4.34 -23.59 6.61
CA LYS A 128 3.35 -24.59 6.20
C LYS A 128 3.96 -25.63 5.26
N GLU A 129 4.75 -25.21 4.29
CA GLU A 129 5.45 -26.11 3.36
C GLU A 129 6.45 -27.02 4.09
N ILE A 130 7.20 -26.48 5.07
CA ILE A 130 8.14 -27.26 5.89
C ILE A 130 7.39 -28.32 6.72
N ALA A 131 6.26 -27.96 7.32
CA ALA A 131 5.44 -28.91 8.08
C ALA A 131 4.92 -30.05 7.19
N GLN A 132 4.39 -29.72 6.01
CA GLN A 132 3.92 -30.73 5.04
C GLN A 132 5.05 -31.62 4.52
N LEU A 133 6.24 -31.07 4.25
CA LEU A 133 7.40 -31.86 3.84
C LEU A 133 7.90 -32.78 4.97
N SER A 134 7.86 -32.31 6.21
CA SER A 134 8.24 -33.11 7.39
C SER A 134 7.27 -34.28 7.60
N GLU A 135 5.98 -34.04 7.45
CA GLU A 135 4.94 -35.08 7.53
C GLU A 135 5.14 -36.14 6.44
N ARG A 136 5.29 -35.70 5.18
CA ARG A 136 5.58 -36.61 4.06
C ARG A 136 6.89 -37.39 4.21
N LEU A 137 7.89 -36.79 4.87
CA LEU A 137 9.14 -37.48 5.17
C LEU A 137 8.94 -38.61 6.18
N SER A 138 8.03 -38.42 7.14
CA SER A 138 7.70 -39.42 8.17
C SER A 138 6.92 -40.62 7.60
N GLU A 139 6.16 -40.40 6.53
CA GLU A 139 5.38 -41.43 5.83
C GLU A 139 6.17 -42.15 4.72
N ALA A 140 7.30 -41.58 4.28
CA ALA A 140 8.09 -42.12 3.18
C ALA A 140 8.91 -43.35 3.61
N THR A 141 8.64 -44.49 2.96
CA THR A 141 9.34 -45.76 3.18
C THR A 141 10.48 -46.02 2.20
N ASP A 142 10.48 -45.38 1.03
CA ASP A 142 11.54 -45.50 0.03
C ASP A 142 12.68 -44.49 0.29
N GLU A 143 13.91 -45.00 0.43
CA GLU A 143 15.11 -44.21 0.73
C GLU A 143 15.41 -43.15 -0.34
N SER A 144 15.17 -43.46 -1.62
CA SER A 144 15.39 -42.52 -2.74
C SER A 144 14.43 -41.33 -2.65
N VAL A 145 13.17 -41.60 -2.34
CA VAL A 145 12.13 -40.57 -2.15
C VAL A 145 12.44 -39.76 -0.90
N ARG A 146 12.88 -40.40 0.17
CA ARG A 146 13.23 -39.78 1.45
C ARG A 146 14.36 -38.76 1.29
N GLU A 147 15.42 -39.09 0.57
CA GLU A 147 16.51 -38.13 0.30
C GLU A 147 16.08 -36.95 -0.58
N SER A 148 15.20 -37.18 -1.56
CA SER A 148 14.65 -36.09 -2.36
C SER A 148 13.83 -35.09 -1.51
N ILE A 149 13.06 -35.60 -0.54
CA ILE A 149 12.24 -34.79 0.37
C ILE A 149 13.15 -34.03 1.35
N LYS A 150 14.18 -34.68 1.93
CA LYS A 150 15.15 -34.01 2.81
C LYS A 150 15.84 -32.84 2.12
N ARG A 151 16.28 -33.01 0.88
CA ARG A 151 16.92 -31.93 0.10
C ARG A 151 15.99 -30.73 -0.08
N ARG A 152 14.73 -31.00 -0.39
CA ARG A 152 13.70 -29.97 -0.58
C ARG A 152 13.33 -29.28 0.74
N LEU A 153 13.29 -30.02 1.83
CA LEU A 153 13.07 -29.50 3.18
C LEU A 153 14.22 -28.59 3.62
N PHE A 154 15.47 -28.99 3.36
CA PHE A 154 16.65 -28.16 3.66
C PHE A 154 16.64 -26.83 2.90
N GLU A 155 16.30 -26.84 1.61
CA GLU A 155 16.14 -25.63 0.80
C GLU A 155 15.11 -24.67 1.41
N LYS A 156 13.96 -25.19 1.86
CA LYS A 156 12.88 -24.40 2.43
C LYS A 156 13.22 -23.82 3.80
N ILE A 157 13.92 -24.58 4.63
CA ILE A 157 14.44 -24.10 5.92
C ILE A 157 15.44 -22.97 5.71
N LEU A 158 16.43 -23.16 4.82
CA LEU A 158 17.43 -22.14 4.54
C LEU A 158 16.79 -20.83 4.05
N ARG A 159 15.80 -20.93 3.16
CA ARG A 159 15.05 -19.77 2.67
C ARG A 159 14.25 -19.08 3.78
N HIS A 160 13.65 -19.85 4.68
CA HIS A 160 12.95 -19.30 5.84
C HIS A 160 13.91 -18.50 6.72
N ASP A 161 15.08 -19.03 7.04
CA ASP A 161 16.04 -18.40 7.93
C ASP A 161 16.59 -17.08 7.36
N VAL A 162 16.93 -17.06 6.06
CA VAL A 162 17.33 -15.84 5.35
C VAL A 162 16.24 -14.76 5.42
N LEU A 163 14.97 -15.13 5.23
CA LEU A 163 13.85 -14.19 5.32
C LEU A 163 13.62 -13.66 6.73
N MET A 164 13.83 -14.50 7.76
CA MET A 164 13.71 -14.08 9.15
C MET A 164 14.80 -13.07 9.54
N ASP A 165 16.02 -13.23 9.04
CA ASP A 165 17.11 -12.29 9.31
C ASP A 165 16.91 -10.93 8.62
N GLN A 166 16.34 -10.93 7.41
CA GLN A 166 15.96 -9.70 6.71
C GLN A 166 14.90 -8.91 7.49
N GLN A 167 13.94 -9.58 8.14
CA GLN A 167 12.89 -8.91 8.91
C GLN A 167 13.36 -8.36 10.26
N LYS A 168 14.43 -8.91 10.86
CA LYS A 168 15.01 -8.38 12.11
C LYS A 168 15.89 -7.16 11.89
N SER A 169 16.36 -6.97 10.66
CA SER A 169 17.33 -5.92 10.28
C SER A 169 16.66 -4.63 9.80
N ALA A 170 15.33 -4.59 9.73
CA ALA A 170 14.50 -3.48 9.25
C ALA A 170 13.67 -2.89 10.39
#